data_AF-A0A519ZAM8-F1
#
_entry.id   AF-A0A519ZAM8-F1
#
_cell.length_a   1.000
_cell.length_b   1.000
_cell.length_c   1.000
_cell.angle_alpha   90.00
_cell.angle_beta   90.00
_cell.angle_gamma   90.00
#
_symmetry.space_group_name_H-M   'P 1'
#
loop_
_entity.id
_entity.type
_entity.pdbx_description
1 polymer ?
#
loop_
_entity_poly.entity_id
_entity_poly.type
_entity_poly.pdbx_seq_one_letter_code
_entity_poly.pdbx_strand_id
1 'polypeptide(L)'
;MNDFNYSRSSEISETISQVAGKADAKYIGGGTNIIDLLKYNLTTASELVDVNLLSNDSDITSRSDGSVMLNAFSTNADTAYHHIIENQYPVLSKAILAGASAQIRNMATNGGNLLQRTRCYYFYDASSPCNKRLPGSGCPAIKGYNRNMAIMGTSED
;
A
#
# COMPACT_ATOMS: atom_id res chain seq x y z
N MET A 1 -6.72 -13.30 11.42
CA MET A 1 -6.00 -12.10 11.88
C MET A 1 -5.49 -12.37 13.28
N ASN A 2 -4.24 -12.04 13.56
CA ASN A 2 -3.67 -12.13 14.91
C ASN A 2 -4.05 -10.92 15.75
N ASP A 3 -3.93 -11.03 17.08
CA ASP A 3 -4.06 -9.89 17.98
C ASP A 3 -2.85 -8.94 17.82
N PHE A 4 -3.11 -7.63 17.88
CA PHE A 4 -2.09 -6.58 17.78
C PHE A 4 -2.45 -5.37 18.62
N ASN A 5 -1.43 -4.62 19.04
CA ASN A 5 -1.63 -3.29 19.62
C ASN A 5 -1.95 -2.28 18.51
N TYR A 6 -2.75 -1.26 18.83
CA TYR A 6 -3.05 -0.17 17.92
C TYR A 6 -2.65 1.16 18.57
N SER A 7 -1.93 1.99 17.82
CA SER A 7 -1.46 3.30 18.26
C SER A 7 -1.65 4.33 17.16
N ARG A 8 -1.71 5.60 17.55
CA ARG A 8 -1.87 6.75 16.65
C ARG A 8 -1.12 7.94 17.21
N SER A 9 -0.47 8.71 16.34
CA SER A 9 0.16 9.98 16.69
C SER A 9 -0.04 11.00 15.57
N SER A 10 -0.07 12.28 15.92
CA SER A 10 -0.04 13.40 14.96
C SER A 10 1.39 13.85 14.64
N GLU A 11 2.41 13.22 15.23
CA GLU A 11 3.82 13.55 15.02
C GLU A 11 4.54 12.46 14.24
N ILE A 12 5.23 12.86 13.16
CA ILE A 12 5.97 11.93 12.29
C ILE A 12 7.09 11.22 13.07
N SER A 13 7.82 11.97 13.90
CA SER A 13 8.95 11.44 14.68
C SER A 13 8.49 10.37 15.68
N GLU A 14 7.36 10.59 16.35
CA GLU A 14 6.76 9.62 17.26
C GLU A 14 6.30 8.37 16.50
N THR A 15 5.61 8.54 15.38
CA THR A 15 5.13 7.44 14.53
C THR A 15 6.29 6.56 14.04
N ILE A 16 7.41 7.17 13.63
CA ILE A 16 8.63 6.46 13.26
C ILE A 16 9.19 5.68 14.46
N SER A 17 9.26 6.32 15.64
CA SER A 17 9.80 5.67 16.84
C SER A 17 8.97 4.47 17.30
N GLN A 18 7.67 4.47 17.06
CA GLN A 18 6.76 3.37 17.41
C GLN A 18 7.02 2.11 16.58
N VAL A 19 7.50 2.26 15.34
CA VAL A 19 7.86 1.13 14.46
C VAL A 19 9.35 0.78 14.54
N ALA A 20 10.22 1.76 14.80
CA ALA A 20 11.66 1.57 14.84
C ALA A 20 12.06 0.46 15.84
N GLY A 21 12.85 -0.52 15.36
CA GLY A 21 13.31 -1.63 16.17
C GLY A 21 12.28 -2.74 16.44
N LYS A 22 11.04 -2.63 15.96
CA LYS A 22 10.01 -3.67 16.06
C LYS A 22 9.80 -4.33 14.70
N ALA A 23 10.38 -5.52 14.51
CA ALA A 23 10.35 -6.24 13.23
C ALA A 23 8.95 -6.44 12.63
N ASP A 24 7.95 -6.62 13.51
CA ASP A 24 6.56 -6.89 13.11
C ASP A 24 5.61 -5.70 13.28
N ALA A 25 6.11 -4.51 13.63
CA ALA A 25 5.27 -3.31 13.64
C ALA A 25 5.00 -2.83 12.21
N LYS A 26 3.78 -2.35 11.94
CA LYS A 26 3.36 -1.91 10.61
C LYS A 26 2.59 -0.61 10.68
N TYR A 27 2.70 0.18 9.63
CA TYR A 27 1.83 1.35 9.44
C TYR A 27 0.49 0.96 8.83
N ILE A 28 -0.56 1.70 9.18
CA ILE A 28 -1.86 1.66 8.51
C ILE A 28 -2.27 3.07 8.06
N GLY A 29 -2.42 3.24 6.74
CA GLY A 29 -3.15 4.37 6.15
C GLY A 29 -4.62 4.00 5.98
N GLY A 30 -5.08 3.90 4.72
CA GLY A 30 -6.46 3.52 4.39
C GLY A 30 -6.89 2.09 4.72
N GLY A 31 -5.96 1.20 5.10
CA GLY A 31 -6.25 -0.20 5.41
C GLY A 31 -6.61 -1.11 4.22
N THR A 32 -6.83 -0.56 3.03
CA THR A 32 -7.42 -1.28 1.87
C THR A 32 -6.60 -2.45 1.34
N ASN A 33 -5.29 -2.51 1.63
CA ASN A 33 -4.46 -3.69 1.35
C ASN A 33 -3.95 -4.38 2.63
N ILE A 34 -3.50 -3.65 3.65
CA ILE A 34 -2.93 -4.29 4.85
C ILE A 34 -3.96 -5.10 5.65
N ILE A 35 -5.20 -4.59 5.79
CA ILE A 35 -6.28 -5.31 6.50
C ILE A 35 -6.69 -6.57 5.72
N ASP A 36 -6.68 -6.52 4.40
CA ASP A 36 -6.92 -7.68 3.53
C ASP A 36 -5.90 -8.80 3.84
N LEU A 37 -4.61 -8.45 3.82
CA LEU A 37 -3.51 -9.38 4.11
C LEU A 37 -3.56 -9.95 5.54
N LEU A 38 -3.90 -9.12 6.54
CA LEU A 38 -4.06 -9.55 7.92
C LEU A 38 -5.25 -10.51 8.11
N LYS A 39 -6.37 -10.29 7.39
CA LYS A 39 -7.53 -11.19 7.43
C LYS A 39 -7.21 -12.57 6.89
N TYR A 40 -6.46 -12.64 5.79
CA TYR A 40 -5.98 -13.90 5.22
C TYR A 40 -4.78 -14.52 5.96
N ASN A 41 -4.29 -13.91 7.04
CA ASN A 41 -3.07 -14.32 7.76
C ASN A 41 -1.84 -14.41 6.84
N LEU A 42 -1.78 -13.61 5.78
CA LEU A 42 -0.63 -13.53 4.85
C LEU A 42 0.47 -12.61 5.38
N THR A 43 0.13 -11.85 6.41
CA THR A 43 1.04 -11.05 7.21
C THR A 43 0.48 -11.00 8.64
N THR A 44 1.33 -10.68 9.60
CA THR A 44 1.00 -10.47 11.01
C THR A 44 1.52 -9.12 11.43
N ALA A 45 0.99 -8.55 12.51
CA ALA A 45 1.54 -7.34 13.11
C ALA A 45 1.59 -7.47 14.63
N SER A 46 2.65 -7.02 15.29
CA SER A 46 2.65 -6.88 16.76
C SER A 46 2.03 -5.55 17.19
N GLU A 47 2.19 -4.53 16.35
CA GLU A 47 1.63 -3.20 16.50
C GLU A 47 1.21 -2.65 15.13
N LEU A 48 0.06 -2.00 15.09
CA LEU A 48 -0.46 -1.32 13.91
C LEU A 48 -0.56 0.17 14.22
N VAL A 49 0.35 0.95 13.63
CA VAL A 49 0.50 2.38 13.85
C VAL A 49 -0.27 3.16 12.79
N ASP A 50 -1.31 3.85 13.20
CA ASP A 50 -2.17 4.63 12.32
C ASP A 50 -1.53 5.98 11.95
N VAL A 51 -1.35 6.18 10.65
CA VAL A 51 -0.72 7.38 10.09
C VAL A 51 -1.72 8.41 9.59
N ASN A 52 -3.03 8.16 9.70
CA ASN A 52 -4.05 9.08 9.19
C ASN A 52 -4.10 10.40 9.99
N LEU A 53 -3.60 10.43 11.23
CA LEU A 53 -3.48 11.66 12.00
C LEU A 53 -2.31 12.56 11.58
N LEU A 54 -1.39 12.07 10.75
CA LEU A 54 -0.32 12.88 10.18
C LEU A 54 -0.81 13.75 9.01
N SER A 55 -2.08 13.63 8.63
CA SER A 55 -2.71 14.33 7.51
C SER A 55 -3.18 15.75 7.86
N ASN A 56 -2.41 16.51 8.65
CA ASN A 56 -2.86 17.82 9.14
C ASN A 56 -3.12 18.84 8.01
N ASP A 57 -2.59 18.60 6.82
CA ASP A 57 -3.07 19.16 5.56
C ASP A 57 -2.83 18.10 4.47
N SER A 58 -3.83 17.80 3.65
CA SER A 58 -3.77 16.83 2.53
C SER A 58 -2.89 17.36 1.39
N ASP A 59 -1.66 17.75 1.71
CA ASP A 59 -0.97 18.75 0.94
C ASP A 59 -0.40 18.17 -0.36
N ILE A 60 -0.98 18.67 -1.44
CA ILE A 60 -0.48 18.56 -2.80
C ILE A 60 0.07 19.94 -3.13
N THR A 61 1.38 20.09 -2.94
CA THR A 61 2.02 21.41 -2.89
C THR A 61 2.91 21.61 -4.11
N SER A 62 2.69 22.69 -4.85
CA SER A 62 3.64 23.15 -5.87
C SER A 62 4.92 23.65 -5.23
N ARG A 63 6.06 23.29 -5.82
CA ARG A 63 7.39 23.69 -5.40
C ARG A 63 7.94 24.78 -6.32
N SER A 64 8.92 25.52 -5.82
CA SER A 64 9.57 26.62 -6.55
C SER A 64 10.27 26.17 -7.85
N ASP A 65 10.62 24.89 -7.96
CA ASP A 65 11.23 24.28 -9.15
C ASP A 65 10.20 23.81 -10.19
N GLY A 66 8.91 24.05 -9.95
CA GLY A 66 7.81 23.61 -10.81
C GLY A 66 7.39 22.15 -10.61
N SER A 67 7.98 21.43 -9.65
CA SER A 67 7.52 20.10 -9.25
C SER A 67 6.33 20.18 -8.28
N VAL A 68 5.64 19.05 -8.09
CA VAL A 68 4.57 18.91 -7.09
C VAL A 68 4.96 17.84 -6.08
N MET A 69 4.83 18.17 -4.80
CA MET A 69 4.93 17.20 -3.72
C MET A 69 3.55 16.59 -3.46
N LEU A 70 3.49 15.26 -3.43
CA LEU A 70 2.30 14.50 -3.03
C LEU A 70 2.53 13.96 -1.62
N ASN A 71 1.71 14.38 -0.68
CA ASN A 71 1.73 13.77 0.65
C ASN A 71 1.35 12.28 0.57
N ALA A 72 2.10 11.44 1.29
CA ALA A 72 1.87 10.00 1.38
C ALA A 72 0.52 9.66 2.02
N PHE A 73 -0.02 10.54 2.86
CA PHE A 73 -1.26 10.33 3.61
C PHE A 73 -2.50 10.82 2.86
N SER A 74 -2.36 11.62 1.79
CA SER A 74 -3.49 12.04 0.96
C SER A 74 -4.17 10.84 0.33
N THR A 75 -5.50 10.87 0.28
CA THR A 75 -6.26 9.79 -0.37
C THR A 75 -6.03 9.81 -1.88
N ASN A 76 -6.25 8.66 -2.51
CA ASN A 76 -6.19 8.53 -3.95
C ASN A 76 -7.30 9.37 -4.61
N ALA A 77 -8.48 9.46 -4.00
CA ALA A 77 -9.55 10.33 -4.47
C ALA A 77 -9.13 11.81 -4.46
N ASP A 78 -8.62 12.32 -3.34
CA ASP A 78 -8.18 13.71 -3.24
C ASP A 78 -7.07 14.02 -4.25
N THR A 79 -6.13 13.08 -4.42
CA THR A 79 -5.04 13.23 -5.39
C THR A 79 -5.53 13.25 -6.82
N ALA A 80 -6.46 12.36 -7.18
CA ALA A 80 -6.96 12.27 -8.55
C ALA A 80 -7.80 13.49 -8.96
N TYR A 81 -8.55 14.07 -8.02
CA TYR A 81 -9.40 15.24 -8.24
C TYR A 81 -8.73 16.57 -7.86
N HIS A 82 -7.45 16.56 -7.51
CA HIS A 82 -6.74 17.80 -7.21
C HIS A 82 -6.47 18.59 -8.49
N HIS A 83 -6.86 19.86 -8.52
CA HIS A 83 -6.79 20.71 -9.71
C HIS A 83 -5.40 20.75 -10.36
N ILE A 84 -4.31 20.76 -9.57
CA ILE A 84 -2.94 20.74 -10.11
C ILE A 84 -2.65 19.40 -10.80
N ILE A 85 -3.12 18.30 -10.24
CA ILE A 85 -2.89 16.96 -10.77
C ILE A 85 -3.72 16.74 -12.04
N GLU A 86 -4.98 17.16 -12.06
CA GLU A 86 -5.81 17.07 -13.27
C GLU A 86 -5.24 17.88 -14.44
N ASN A 87 -4.75 19.09 -14.17
CA ASN A 87 -4.28 19.99 -15.22
C ASN A 87 -2.83 19.73 -15.66
N GLN A 88 -1.92 19.44 -14.74
CA GLN A 88 -0.49 19.34 -15.02
C GLN A 88 0.00 17.88 -15.09
N TYR A 89 -0.68 16.96 -14.42
CA TYR A 89 -0.31 15.53 -14.36
C TYR A 89 -1.50 14.61 -14.71
N PRO A 90 -2.19 14.82 -15.85
CA PRO A 90 -3.45 14.15 -16.15
C PRO A 90 -3.34 12.62 -16.24
N VAL A 91 -2.16 12.08 -16.58
CA VAL A 91 -1.92 10.63 -16.58
C VAL A 91 -2.02 10.05 -15.17
N LEU A 92 -1.52 10.75 -14.14
CA LEU A 92 -1.62 10.30 -12.75
C LEU A 92 -3.08 10.27 -12.29
N SER A 93 -3.85 11.34 -12.53
CA SER A 93 -5.28 11.38 -12.21
C SER A 93 -6.03 10.22 -12.88
N LYS A 94 -5.87 10.06 -14.20
CA LYS A 94 -6.54 8.99 -14.96
C LYS A 94 -6.13 7.59 -14.49
N ALA A 95 -4.85 7.38 -14.16
CA ALA A 95 -4.37 6.09 -13.67
C ALA A 95 -5.02 5.72 -12.34
N ILE A 96 -5.14 6.68 -11.42
CA ILE A 96 -5.82 6.47 -10.14
C ILE A 96 -7.31 6.17 -10.39
N LEU A 97 -8.00 6.95 -11.22
CA LEU A 97 -9.45 6.79 -11.46
C LEU A 97 -9.81 5.50 -12.19
N ALA A 98 -8.91 4.95 -13.00
CA ALA A 98 -9.09 3.65 -13.65
C ALA A 98 -8.95 2.46 -12.69
N GLY A 99 -8.34 2.66 -11.52
CA GLY A 99 -8.08 1.62 -10.53
C GLY A 99 -9.13 1.54 -9.43
N ALA A 100 -9.50 0.32 -9.02
CA ALA A 100 -10.39 0.03 -7.90
C ALA A 100 -11.78 0.70 -7.99
N SER A 101 -12.53 0.70 -6.88
CA SER A 101 -13.80 1.41 -6.75
C SER A 101 -13.62 2.77 -6.08
N ALA A 102 -14.62 3.65 -6.19
CA ALA A 102 -14.62 4.95 -5.53
C ALA A 102 -14.45 4.82 -4.00
N GLN A 103 -15.11 3.85 -3.38
CA GLN A 103 -15.02 3.58 -1.94
C GLN A 103 -13.58 3.22 -1.53
N ILE A 104 -12.89 2.40 -2.34
CA ILE A 104 -11.49 2.07 -2.08
C ILE A 104 -10.60 3.30 -2.27
N ARG A 105 -10.83 4.11 -3.31
CA ARG A 105 -10.04 5.33 -3.56
C ARG A 105 -10.21 6.40 -2.48
N ASN A 106 -11.39 6.49 -1.87
CA ASN A 106 -11.65 7.38 -0.74
C ASN A 106 -10.90 6.97 0.53
N MET A 107 -10.46 5.71 0.63
CA MET A 107 -9.71 5.21 1.78
C MET A 107 -8.21 5.09 1.47
N ALA A 108 -7.87 4.55 0.30
CA ALA A 108 -6.50 4.28 -0.11
C ALA A 108 -5.68 5.57 -0.15
N THR A 109 -4.55 5.58 0.53
CA THR A 109 -3.61 6.70 0.56
C THR A 109 -2.55 6.57 -0.53
N ASN A 110 -1.88 7.65 -0.93
CA ASN A 110 -0.78 7.61 -1.89
C ASN A 110 0.34 6.64 -1.48
N GLY A 111 0.81 6.72 -0.23
CA GLY A 111 1.85 5.82 0.29
C GLY A 111 1.39 4.37 0.32
N GLY A 112 0.18 4.12 0.80
CA GLY A 112 -0.44 2.78 0.80
C GLY A 112 -0.63 2.19 -0.61
N ASN A 113 -0.95 3.01 -1.61
CA ASN A 113 -1.11 2.56 -3.00
C ASN A 113 0.23 2.05 -3.57
N LEU A 114 1.32 2.78 -3.33
CA LEU A 114 2.66 2.37 -3.76
C LEU A 114 3.12 1.06 -3.09
N LEU A 115 2.71 0.83 -1.84
CA LEU A 115 3.11 -0.34 -1.05
C LEU A 115 2.16 -1.54 -1.17
N GLN A 116 1.14 -1.46 -2.03
CA GLN A 116 0.19 -2.57 -2.20
C GLN A 116 0.89 -3.83 -2.72
N ARG A 117 0.46 -5.00 -2.25
CA ARG A 117 1.05 -6.29 -2.67
C ARG A 117 0.41 -6.87 -3.93
N THR A 118 1.14 -7.78 -4.58
CA THR A 118 0.70 -8.53 -5.77
C THR A 118 -0.66 -9.21 -5.57
N ARG A 119 -1.42 -9.39 -6.66
CA ARG A 119 -2.71 -10.10 -6.68
C ARG A 119 -2.61 -11.54 -7.16
N CYS A 120 -1.41 -12.14 -7.10
CA CYS A 120 -1.19 -13.55 -7.45
C CYS A 120 -2.06 -14.48 -6.58
N TYR A 121 -2.77 -15.43 -7.21
CA TYR A 121 -3.67 -16.35 -6.51
C TYR A 121 -2.93 -17.23 -5.50
N TYR A 122 -1.78 -17.78 -5.88
CA TYR A 122 -0.96 -18.60 -4.97
C TYR A 122 -0.38 -17.78 -3.82
N PHE A 123 -0.17 -16.48 -4.01
CA PHE A 123 0.25 -15.60 -2.92
C PHE A 123 -0.89 -15.39 -1.91
N TYR A 124 -2.14 -15.29 -2.36
CA TYR A 124 -3.31 -15.13 -1.48
C TYR A 124 -3.78 -16.44 -0.84
N ASP A 125 -3.52 -17.58 -1.46
CA ASP A 125 -3.74 -18.89 -0.85
C ASP A 125 -2.57 -19.25 0.09
N ALA A 126 -2.81 -19.17 1.39
CA ALA A 126 -1.82 -19.47 2.42
C ALA A 126 -1.30 -20.92 2.37
N SER A 127 -2.07 -21.86 1.80
CA SER A 127 -1.69 -23.26 1.69
C SER A 127 -0.77 -23.57 0.50
N SER A 128 -0.79 -22.71 -0.53
CA SER A 128 0.04 -22.85 -1.72
C SER A 128 1.50 -22.47 -1.45
N PRO A 129 2.51 -23.17 -1.97
CA PRO A 129 3.89 -22.72 -1.88
C PRO A 129 4.09 -21.34 -2.52
N CYS A 130 4.89 -20.45 -1.91
CA CYS A 130 5.10 -19.10 -2.43
C CYS A 130 6.40 -18.48 -1.87
N ASN A 131 7.44 -18.40 -2.70
CA ASN A 131 8.72 -17.75 -2.36
C ASN A 131 8.58 -16.31 -1.84
N LYS A 132 7.54 -15.59 -2.29
CA LYS A 132 7.26 -14.21 -1.83
C LYS A 132 6.70 -14.14 -0.40
N ARG A 133 6.14 -15.23 0.14
CA ARG A 133 5.75 -15.34 1.56
C ARG A 133 6.81 -16.05 2.39
N LEU A 134 7.29 -17.19 1.90
CA LEU A 134 8.28 -18.03 2.55
C LEU A 134 9.38 -18.36 1.52
N PRO A 135 10.54 -17.69 1.57
CA PRO A 135 11.65 -17.96 0.67
C PRO A 135 12.03 -19.44 0.65
N GLY A 136 12.27 -19.99 -0.54
CA GLY A 136 12.61 -21.40 -0.75
C GLY A 136 11.42 -22.36 -0.83
N SER A 137 10.19 -21.92 -0.54
CA SER A 137 9.00 -22.80 -0.64
C SER A 137 8.59 -23.11 -2.09
N GLY A 138 9.04 -22.32 -3.07
CA GLY A 138 8.76 -22.50 -4.49
C GLY A 138 7.70 -21.54 -5.04
N CYS A 139 7.50 -21.59 -6.36
CA CYS A 139 6.57 -20.73 -7.09
C CYS A 139 5.70 -21.53 -8.08
N PRO A 140 4.51 -22.00 -7.67
CA PRO A 140 3.59 -22.72 -8.54
C PRO A 140 3.12 -21.90 -9.74
N ALA A 141 3.18 -20.57 -9.66
CA ALA A 141 2.82 -19.67 -10.74
C ALA A 141 3.72 -19.78 -11.98
N ILE A 142 4.90 -20.41 -11.90
CA ILE A 142 5.77 -20.58 -13.08
C ILE A 142 5.16 -21.61 -14.06
N LYS A 143 4.72 -22.76 -13.53
CA LYS A 143 4.20 -23.88 -14.35
C LYS A 143 2.68 -24.07 -14.26
N GLY A 144 2.02 -23.39 -13.33
CA GLY A 144 0.58 -23.48 -13.10
C GLY A 144 -0.20 -22.35 -13.75
N TYR A 145 -1.35 -22.01 -13.16
CA TYR A 145 -2.17 -20.88 -13.60
C TYR A 145 -1.44 -19.53 -13.49
N ASN A 146 -1.04 -18.96 -14.62
CA ASN A 146 -0.13 -17.81 -14.66
C ASN A 146 -0.64 -16.65 -15.54
N ARG A 147 -1.91 -16.69 -15.94
CA ARG A 147 -2.55 -15.69 -16.81
C ARG A 147 -2.34 -14.23 -16.36
N ASN A 148 -2.28 -14.00 -15.04
CA ASN A 148 -2.13 -12.67 -14.45
C ASN A 148 -0.71 -12.40 -13.93
N MET A 149 0.29 -13.17 -14.38
CA MET A 149 1.69 -13.01 -13.95
C MET A 149 2.48 -12.14 -14.93
N ALA A 150 3.64 -11.67 -14.48
CA ALA A 150 4.53 -10.87 -15.31
C ALA A 150 5.12 -11.70 -16.46
N ILE A 151 5.32 -11.05 -17.61
CA ILE A 151 5.99 -11.61 -18.80
C ILE A 151 7.39 -11.02 -19.02
N MET A 152 7.78 -10.04 -18.20
CA MET A 152 9.07 -9.35 -18.24
C MET A 152 9.58 -9.13 -16.82
N GLY A 153 10.90 -9.15 -16.63
CA GLY A 153 11.53 -8.95 -15.32
C GLY A 153 11.25 -10.08 -14.32
N THR A 154 11.01 -11.30 -14.80
CA THR A 154 10.78 -12.50 -13.97
C THR A 154 12.10 -13.20 -13.62
N SER A 155 12.05 -14.10 -12.64
CA SER A 155 13.11 -15.06 -12.29
C SER A 155 12.64 -16.50 -12.54
N GLU A 156 13.58 -17.44 -12.59
CA GLU A 156 13.30 -18.88 -12.59
C GLU A 156 13.04 -19.43 -11.17
N ASP A 157 13.44 -18.66 -10.16
CA ASP A 157 13.29 -18.94 -8.73
C ASP A 157 12.13 -18.17 -8.10
#